data_AF-A0A524QWF7-F1
#
_entry.id   AF-A0A524QWF7-F1
#
_cell.length_a   1.000
_cell.length_b   1.000
_cell.length_c   1.000
_cell.angle_alpha   90.00
_cell.angle_beta   90.00
_cell.angle_gamma   90.00
#
_symmetry.space_group_name_H-M   'P 1'
#
loop_
_entity.id
_entity.type
_entity.pdbx_description
1 polymer ?
#
loop_
_entity_poly.entity_id
_entity_poly.type
_entity_poly.pdbx_seq_one_letter_code
_entity_poly.pdbx_strand_id
1 'polypeptide(L)'
;MKAGIRRLTFGTVLILAAACNRRGGEAAGAAGGASAMTAVDQAVAVARAIQANPAATDSILAARGLSRAGVDSLMYDIAADSALAREYAEAIR
;
A
#
# COMPACT_ATOMS: atom_id res chain seq x y z
N MET A 1 -25.70 28.29 47.44
CA MET A 1 -26.01 27.03 46.73
C MET A 1 -24.93 26.84 45.65
N LYS A 2 -23.70 26.48 46.02
CA LYS A 2 -23.06 25.14 45.92
C LYS A 2 -23.20 24.45 44.55
N ALA A 3 -22.09 24.50 43.81
CA ALA A 3 -21.80 23.77 42.59
C ALA A 3 -21.73 22.25 42.81
N GLY A 4 -22.03 21.48 41.76
CA GLY A 4 -21.67 20.07 41.70
C GLY A 4 -22.45 19.30 40.65
N ILE A 5 -21.84 19.02 39.50
CA ILE A 5 -22.16 17.82 38.74
C ILE A 5 -20.86 17.04 38.62
N ARG A 6 -20.74 16.09 39.53
CA ARG A 6 -19.64 15.15 39.66
C ARG A 6 -19.83 14.01 38.67
N ARG A 7 -18.70 13.61 38.11
CA ARG A 7 -18.44 12.39 37.36
C ARG A 7 -18.97 11.10 38.04
N LEU A 8 -18.99 10.04 37.22
CA LEU A 8 -18.99 8.60 37.53
C LEU A 8 -20.34 7.88 37.66
N THR A 9 -20.66 7.07 36.64
CA THR A 9 -20.95 5.62 36.79
C THR A 9 -20.80 4.98 35.40
N PHE A 10 -19.64 4.42 35.04
CA PHE A 10 -19.26 3.01 35.22
C PHE A 10 -20.37 2.05 34.84
N GLY A 11 -20.26 1.43 33.65
CA GLY A 11 -21.18 0.35 33.32
C GLY A 11 -21.18 -0.18 31.89
N THR A 12 -20.04 -0.28 31.20
CA THR A 12 -19.90 -1.27 30.11
C THR A 12 -18.45 -1.70 29.99
N VAL A 13 -18.09 -2.73 30.75
CA VAL A 13 -16.96 -3.59 30.41
C VAL A 13 -17.44 -4.47 29.25
N LEU A 14 -16.87 -4.30 28.06
CA LEU A 14 -16.85 -5.37 27.06
C LEU A 14 -15.56 -5.30 26.22
N ILE A 15 -14.73 -6.30 26.50
CA ILE A 15 -13.77 -7.01 25.64
C ILE A 15 -12.43 -6.34 25.31
N LEU A 16 -11.44 -6.89 26.00
CA LEU A 16 -10.03 -6.96 25.69
C LEU A 16 -9.81 -7.94 24.51
N ALA A 17 -9.27 -7.50 23.36
CA ALA A 17 -8.33 -8.29 22.55
C ALA A 17 -7.85 -7.52 21.30
N ALA A 18 -6.52 -7.55 21.12
CA ALA A 18 -5.78 -7.35 19.88
C ALA A 18 -5.70 -5.93 19.27
N ALA A 19 -4.72 -5.14 19.71
CA ALA A 19 -3.83 -4.38 18.81
C ALA A 19 -2.70 -3.67 19.58
N CYS A 20 -1.85 -4.40 20.30
CA CYS A 20 -0.53 -3.90 20.71
C CYS A 20 0.48 -4.00 19.54
N ASN A 21 0.07 -3.65 18.32
CA ASN A 21 0.97 -3.52 17.18
C ASN A 21 0.68 -2.24 16.39
N ARG A 22 0.44 -1.14 17.12
CA ARG A 22 0.41 0.20 16.56
C ARG A 22 1.80 0.82 16.69
N ARG A 23 2.67 0.56 15.71
CA ARG A 23 3.84 1.41 15.44
C ARG A 23 4.04 1.54 13.93
N GLY A 24 3.75 2.75 13.42
CA GLY A 24 3.85 3.15 12.01
C GLY A 24 2.55 2.82 11.27
N GLY A 25 1.60 3.72 11.07
CA GLY A 25 1.81 4.99 10.37
C GLY A 25 1.40 4.78 8.90
N GLU A 26 0.12 4.97 8.62
CA GLU A 26 -0.47 5.29 7.31
C GLU A 26 0.12 4.60 6.06
N ALA A 27 -0.46 3.47 5.68
CA ALA A 27 -0.58 3.06 4.28
C ALA A 27 -1.78 2.11 4.11
N ALA A 28 -2.96 2.57 4.52
CA ALA A 28 -4.20 2.07 3.94
C ALA A 28 -4.32 2.66 2.52
N GLY A 29 -3.44 2.22 1.61
CA GLY A 29 -3.44 2.60 0.21
C GLY A 29 -4.24 1.57 -0.59
N ALA A 30 -5.55 1.76 -0.63
CA ALA A 30 -6.49 1.30 -1.65
C ALA A 30 -6.00 0.16 -2.59
N ALA A 31 -6.11 -1.08 -2.13
CA ALA A 31 -6.33 -2.24 -3.02
C ALA A 31 -7.77 -2.21 -3.56
N GLY A 32 -8.15 -1.14 -4.26
CA GLY A 32 -9.53 -0.93 -4.70
C GLY A 32 -9.58 0.00 -5.90
N GLY A 33 -9.47 -0.56 -7.10
CA GLY A 33 -9.83 0.17 -8.34
C GLY A 33 -9.00 -0.10 -9.59
N ALA A 34 -7.96 -0.94 -9.55
CA ALA A 34 -7.30 -1.40 -10.79
C ALA A 34 -8.06 -2.63 -11.31
N SER A 35 -8.83 -2.46 -12.38
CA SER A 35 -9.33 -3.57 -13.21
C SER A 35 -8.22 -4.60 -13.40
N ALA A 36 -8.47 -5.86 -13.02
CA ALA A 36 -7.49 -6.95 -12.81
C ALA A 36 -6.27 -6.93 -13.73
N MET A 37 -5.31 -6.07 -13.42
CA MET A 37 -4.03 -5.94 -14.10
C MET A 37 -3.08 -6.87 -13.37
N THR A 38 -2.34 -7.70 -14.11
CA THR A 38 -1.37 -8.61 -13.47
C THR A 38 -0.26 -7.80 -12.82
N ALA A 39 0.39 -8.36 -11.80
CA ALA A 39 1.54 -7.74 -11.14
C ALA A 39 2.62 -7.31 -12.16
N VAL A 40 2.86 -8.17 -13.15
CA VAL A 40 3.80 -7.91 -14.26
C VAL A 40 3.37 -6.71 -15.10
N ASP A 41 2.10 -6.61 -15.49
CA ASP A 41 1.63 -5.47 -16.28
C ASP A 41 1.77 -4.15 -15.51
N GLN A 42 1.39 -4.14 -14.23
CA GLN A 42 1.55 -2.96 -13.38
C GLN A 42 3.03 -2.54 -13.26
N ALA A 43 3.93 -3.52 -13.07
CA ALA A 43 5.37 -3.30 -13.00
C ALA A 43 5.93 -2.73 -14.32
N VAL A 44 5.53 -3.28 -15.46
CA VAL A 44 5.95 -2.81 -16.80
C VAL A 44 5.44 -1.39 -17.06
N ALA A 45 4.18 -1.11 -16.74
CA ALA A 45 3.59 0.20 -16.91
C ALA A 45 4.31 1.27 -16.06
N VAL A 46 4.69 0.93 -14.83
CA VAL A 46 5.51 1.78 -13.95
C VAL A 46 6.90 1.99 -14.55
N ALA A 47 7.58 0.91 -14.93
CA ALA A 47 8.94 0.96 -15.47
C ALA A 47 9.01 1.84 -16.74
N ARG A 48 8.10 1.64 -17.70
CA ARG A 48 8.05 2.42 -18.94
C ARG A 48 7.75 3.89 -18.69
N ALA A 49 6.85 4.20 -17.76
CA ALA A 49 6.53 5.58 -17.43
C ALA A 49 7.72 6.30 -16.78
N ILE A 50 8.43 5.64 -15.85
CA ILE A 50 9.64 6.18 -15.23
C ILE A 50 10.75 6.36 -16.26
N GLN A 51 10.93 5.40 -17.16
CA GLN A 51 11.92 5.51 -18.24
C GLN A 51 11.64 6.69 -19.17
N ALA A 52 10.37 6.95 -19.48
CA ALA A 52 9.96 8.08 -20.31
C ALA A 52 10.12 9.44 -19.58
N ASN A 53 9.94 9.48 -18.26
CA ASN A 53 10.11 10.70 -17.47
C ASN A 53 10.64 10.40 -16.04
N PRO A 54 11.96 10.28 -15.85
CA PRO A 54 12.54 9.87 -14.57
C PRO A 54 12.35 10.91 -13.47
N ALA A 55 12.27 12.20 -13.83
CA ALA A 55 12.05 13.28 -12.87
C ALA A 55 10.65 13.24 -12.23
N ALA A 56 9.68 12.62 -12.90
CA ALA A 56 8.30 12.50 -12.43
C ALA A 56 8.00 11.19 -11.68
N THR A 57 9.03 10.43 -11.28
CA THR A 57 8.86 9.11 -10.65
C THR A 57 7.81 9.12 -9.54
N ASP A 58 7.88 10.07 -8.60
CA ASP A 58 6.97 10.10 -7.46
C ASP A 58 5.50 10.31 -7.88
N SER A 59 5.25 11.22 -8.82
CA SER A 59 3.93 11.47 -9.40
C SER A 59 3.41 10.28 -10.19
N ILE A 60 4.29 9.58 -10.93
CA ILE A 60 3.97 8.37 -11.70
C ILE A 60 3.53 7.23 -10.77
N LEU A 61 4.16 7.09 -9.61
CA LEU A 61 3.80 6.09 -8.61
C LEU A 61 2.48 6.46 -7.92
N ALA A 62 2.35 7.73 -7.48
CA ALA A 62 1.14 8.23 -6.84
C ALA A 62 -0.10 8.09 -7.73
N ALA A 63 0.02 8.37 -9.04
CA ALA A 63 -1.06 8.21 -10.00
C ALA A 63 -1.57 6.76 -10.13
N ARG A 64 -0.77 5.78 -9.70
CA ARG A 64 -1.10 4.35 -9.71
C ARG A 64 -1.39 3.80 -8.31
N GLY A 65 -1.51 4.66 -7.30
CA GLY A 65 -1.73 4.26 -5.91
C GLY A 65 -0.53 3.51 -5.30
N LEU A 66 0.65 3.62 -5.92
CA LEU A 66 1.86 2.95 -5.47
C LEU A 66 2.78 3.92 -4.71
N SER A 67 3.46 3.39 -3.72
CA SER A 67 4.62 4.04 -3.09
C SER A 67 5.90 3.37 -3.56
N ARG A 68 7.07 3.99 -3.33
CA ARG A 68 8.36 3.35 -3.65
C ARG A 68 8.51 1.96 -3.01
N ALA A 69 8.13 1.81 -1.75
CA ALA A 69 8.12 0.52 -1.06
C ALA A 69 7.10 -0.48 -1.65
N GLY A 70 5.99 0.01 -2.20
CA GLY A 70 5.01 -0.82 -2.89
C GLY A 70 5.53 -1.35 -4.23
N VAL A 71 6.27 -0.52 -4.97
CA VAL A 71 6.97 -0.96 -6.19
C VAL A 71 8.07 -1.96 -5.86
N ASP A 72 8.85 -1.71 -4.81
CA ASP A 72 9.88 -2.64 -4.35
C ASP A 72 9.30 -4.01 -3.98
N SER A 73 8.20 -4.01 -3.21
CA SER A 73 7.47 -5.24 -2.86
C SER A 73 6.91 -5.94 -4.10
N LEU A 74 6.37 -5.19 -5.06
CA LEU A 74 5.87 -5.73 -6.33
C LEU A 74 6.99 -6.40 -7.14
N MET A 75 8.16 -5.76 -7.24
CA MET A 75 9.31 -6.33 -7.96
C MET A 75 9.88 -7.54 -7.24
N TYR A 76 9.84 -7.57 -5.90
CA TYR A 76 10.24 -8.73 -5.11
C TYR A 76 9.32 -9.93 -5.37
N ASP A 77 8.00 -9.72 -5.42
CA ASP A 77 7.01 -10.77 -5.71
C ASP A 77 7.20 -11.34 -7.13
N ILE A 78 7.39 -10.45 -8.12
CA ILE A 78 7.70 -10.85 -9.50
C ILE A 78 9.02 -11.64 -9.57
N ALA A 79 10.05 -11.21 -8.85
CA ALA A 79 11.35 -11.88 -8.84
C ALA A 79 11.32 -13.22 -8.10
N ALA A 80 10.43 -13.39 -7.13
CA ALA A 80 10.26 -14.64 -6.39
C ALA A 80 9.64 -15.76 -7.25
N ASP A 81 8.93 -15.41 -8.32
CA ASP A 81 8.38 -16.37 -9.27
C ASP A 81 9.12 -16.34 -10.61
N SER A 82 9.74 -17.46 -10.99
CA SER A 82 10.54 -17.54 -12.21
C SER A 82 9.74 -17.34 -13.50
N ALA A 83 8.44 -17.64 -13.51
CA ALA A 83 7.60 -17.42 -14.68
C ALA A 83 7.25 -15.93 -14.81
N LEU A 84 6.84 -15.28 -13.72
CA LEU A 84 6.56 -13.84 -13.69
C LEU A 84 7.81 -13.01 -13.99
N ALA A 85 8.97 -13.38 -13.45
CA ALA A 85 10.24 -12.73 -13.74
C ALA A 85 10.57 -12.81 -15.24
N ARG A 86 10.30 -13.97 -15.88
CA ARG A 86 10.51 -14.14 -17.31
C ARG A 86 9.53 -13.30 -18.13
N GLU A 87 8.24 -13.32 -17.77
CA GLU A 87 7.24 -12.49 -18.45
C GLU A 87 7.57 -10.99 -18.35
N TYR A 88 8.00 -10.53 -17.16
CA TYR A 88 8.47 -9.16 -16.97
C TYR A 88 9.69 -8.85 -17.84
N ALA A 89 10.71 -9.71 -17.86
CA ALA A 89 11.91 -9.52 -18.67
C ALA A 89 11.58 -9.46 -20.19
N GLU A 90 10.64 -10.27 -20.66
CA GLU A 90 10.17 -10.23 -22.05
C GLU A 90 9.38 -8.96 -22.36
N ALA A 91 8.59 -8.46 -21.41
CA ALA A 91 7.78 -7.26 -21.58
C ALA A 91 8.58 -5.94 -21.54
N ILE A 92 9.76 -5.91 -20.90
CA ILE A 92 10.63 -4.71 -20.85
C ILE A 92 11.71 -4.66 -21.93
N ARG A 93 11.92 -5.77 -22.66
CA ARG A 93 12.88 -5.83 -23.77
C ARG A 93 12.48 -4.86 -24.88
#